data_AF-A0AAW0RTT7-F1
#
_entry.id   AF-A0AAW0RTT7-F1
#
_cell.length_a   1.000
_cell.length_b   1.000
_cell.length_c   1.000
_cell.angle_alpha   90.00
_cell.angle_beta   90.00
_cell.angle_gamma   90.00
#
_symmetry.space_group_name_H-M   'P 1'
#
loop_
_entity.id
_entity.type
_entity.pdbx_description
1 polymer ?
#
loop_
_entity_poly.entity_id
_entity_poly.type
_entity_poly.pdbx_seq_one_letter_code
_entity_poly.pdbx_strand_id
1 'polypeptide(L)'
;MKLSHALLATLAAPVAQGLTLGSRNQQYSITREPAKRERLQDLITWDDKSLFIRGERALMFSGEFHPFRLPVPSLYPDIFQKIRAMGFNMVSFYVDWALVEGKPGKFRADGIFSLEPFFKAATEAGIYLLARPGPYINAEVSGGGYPGWLQRIKGILRTDAPDYLKATDNYMANIGAIIAKAQITNGGPIILFQPENEYSGASVSPFPNKKYMQYVIDQARKAGIVVPLIDNDSYPGGTGAPGTGEGEVDIYGFDSYPLGFDCARPDVWPAGNLPTNLHKTHMRLSPSTPFSIVEFQGGSYDPFGGYGYDQCYKLVNHEFSRVFDKNNLAAGVNIFNIYMIFGGTNWGNLGHPNGYTSYDYGA
;
A
#
# COMPACT_ATOMS: atom_id res chain seq x y z
N MET A 1 17.99 -61.70 55.75
CA MET A 1 19.03 -62.70 55.35
C MET A 1 18.65 -63.15 53.95
N LYS A 2 19.38 -62.92 52.85
CA LYS A 2 20.78 -62.57 52.60
C LYS A 2 20.89 -61.91 51.19
N LEU A 3 21.75 -60.89 51.07
CA LEU A 3 22.72 -60.56 49.99
C LEU A 3 22.19 -60.49 48.53
N SER A 4 22.03 -59.30 47.92
CA SER A 4 23.05 -58.41 47.28
C SER A 4 23.61 -58.93 45.95
N HIS A 5 23.56 -58.09 44.89
CA HIS A 5 24.54 -57.84 43.79
C HIS A 5 23.85 -56.78 42.87
N ALA A 6 24.01 -55.48 43.11
CA ALA A 6 25.07 -54.62 42.56
C ALA A 6 25.21 -54.71 41.02
N LEU A 7 24.67 -53.72 40.30
CA LEU A 7 25.32 -53.16 39.11
C LEU A 7 25.03 -51.65 39.03
N LEU A 8 26.11 -50.89 38.91
CA LEU A 8 26.17 -49.44 38.77
C LEU A 8 25.60 -48.96 37.43
N ALA A 9 24.93 -47.80 37.44
CA ALA A 9 25.15 -46.77 36.42
C ALA A 9 24.82 -45.39 37.00
N THR A 10 25.85 -44.58 37.12
CA THR A 10 25.88 -43.20 37.62
C THR A 10 25.45 -42.19 36.55
N LEU A 11 24.69 -41.17 37.00
CA LEU A 11 24.74 -39.74 36.65
C LEU A 11 24.78 -39.31 35.16
N ALA A 12 23.75 -38.55 34.76
CA ALA A 12 23.92 -37.18 34.27
C ALA A 12 22.55 -36.47 34.18
N ALA A 13 22.32 -35.49 35.05
CA ALA A 13 21.29 -34.46 34.86
C ALA A 13 21.84 -33.41 33.88
N PRO A 14 21.06 -32.93 32.89
CA PRO A 14 21.52 -31.85 32.04
C PRO A 14 21.52 -30.54 32.83
N VAL A 15 22.71 -29.96 32.98
CA VAL A 15 22.91 -28.59 33.42
C VAL A 15 22.35 -27.68 32.32
N ALA A 16 21.23 -27.01 32.60
CA ALA A 16 20.77 -25.90 31.79
C ALA A 16 21.73 -24.72 31.99
N GLN A 17 22.72 -24.59 31.11
CA GLN A 17 23.47 -23.34 30.99
C GLN A 17 22.60 -22.33 30.25
N GLY A 18 22.06 -21.38 31.01
CA GLY A 18 21.49 -20.17 30.45
C GLY A 18 22.57 -19.41 29.67
N LEU A 19 22.36 -19.30 28.36
CA LEU A 19 23.08 -18.34 27.52
C LEU A 19 22.62 -16.94 27.92
N THR A 20 23.29 -16.34 28.88
CA THR A 20 23.27 -14.89 29.06
C THR A 20 23.87 -14.26 27.81
N LEU A 21 23.01 -13.77 26.92
CA LEU A 21 23.41 -12.89 25.83
C LEU A 21 24.04 -11.65 26.47
N GLY A 22 25.37 -11.59 26.41
CA GLY A 22 26.13 -10.44 26.85
C GLY A 22 25.61 -9.19 26.15
N SER A 23 25.30 -8.18 26.96
CA SER A 23 25.12 -6.79 26.53
C SER A 23 26.34 -6.38 25.70
N ARG A 24 26.23 -6.49 24.38
CA ARG A 24 27.04 -5.70 23.48
C ARG A 24 26.38 -4.33 23.46
N ASN A 25 26.98 -3.39 24.20
CA ASN A 25 26.86 -1.96 23.91
C ASN A 25 27.39 -1.71 22.49
N GLN A 26 26.63 -2.10 21.46
CA GLN A 26 26.76 -1.49 20.16
C GLN A 26 26.08 -0.14 20.28
N GLN A 27 26.91 0.88 20.44
CA GLN A 27 26.54 2.25 20.30
C GLN A 27 26.03 2.43 18.88
N TYR A 28 24.71 2.36 18.69
CA TYR A 28 24.08 2.67 17.42
C TYR A 28 24.48 4.10 17.06
N SER A 29 25.27 4.24 16.00
CA SER A 29 25.48 5.54 15.37
C SER A 29 24.15 5.91 14.74
N ILE A 30 23.36 6.72 15.47
CA ILE A 30 22.22 7.41 14.87
C ILE A 30 22.85 8.39 13.88
N THR A 31 22.89 8.03 12.60
CA THR A 31 23.18 8.97 11.52
C THR A 31 22.06 10.02 11.54
N ARG A 32 22.25 11.07 12.34
CA ARG A 32 21.47 12.29 12.25
C ARG A 32 21.95 13.02 11.01
N GLU A 33 21.14 12.99 9.97
CA GLU A 33 20.66 14.18 9.25
C GLU A 33 19.77 13.74 8.07
N PRO A 34 18.52 13.28 8.32
CA PRO A 34 17.46 13.48 7.34
C PRO A 34 16.97 14.93 7.46
N ALA A 35 16.76 15.59 6.32
CA ALA A 35 16.24 16.95 6.23
C ALA A 35 15.14 17.18 7.27
N LYS A 36 15.29 18.22 8.09
CA LYS A 36 14.39 18.59 9.19
C LYS A 36 12.96 18.86 8.69
N ARG A 37 12.17 17.80 8.50
CA ARG A 37 10.79 17.79 8.96
C ARG A 37 10.86 17.35 10.42
N GLU A 38 10.29 18.13 11.35
CA GLU A 38 10.08 17.62 12.71
C GLU A 38 9.29 16.32 12.57
N ARG A 39 9.92 15.18 12.87
CA ARG A 39 9.29 13.88 12.69
C ARG A 39 8.05 13.87 13.59
N LEU A 40 6.88 13.63 13.01
CA LEU A 40 5.62 13.61 13.75
C LEU A 40 5.54 12.43 14.75
N GLN A 41 6.41 11.44 14.58
CA GLN A 41 6.57 10.25 15.41
C GLN A 41 7.94 9.58 15.12
N ASP A 42 8.37 8.63 15.95
CA ASP A 42 9.65 7.92 15.86
C ASP A 42 9.54 6.39 15.64
N LEU A 43 8.33 5.86 15.49
CA LEU A 43 8.07 4.44 15.26
C LEU A 43 8.28 4.01 13.82
N ILE A 44 7.94 4.86 12.85
CA ILE A 44 8.16 4.63 11.42
C ILE A 44 9.02 5.78 10.89
N THR A 45 10.28 5.48 10.62
CA THR A 45 11.21 6.43 10.02
C THR A 45 11.85 5.83 8.77
N TRP A 46 12.61 6.61 8.01
CA TRP A 46 13.28 6.12 6.80
C TRP A 46 14.62 6.82 6.59
N ASP A 47 15.43 6.23 5.72
CA ASP A 47 16.59 6.85 5.09
C ASP A 47 16.62 6.52 3.58
N ASP A 48 17.76 6.72 2.92
CA ASP A 48 17.96 6.45 1.50
C ASP A 48 17.91 4.95 1.14
N LYS A 49 17.83 4.05 2.13
CA LYS A 49 17.87 2.60 1.92
C LYS A 49 16.56 1.92 2.26
N SER A 50 15.99 2.22 3.41
CA SER A 50 14.82 1.49 3.89
C SER A 50 13.94 2.26 4.84
N LEU A 51 12.74 1.72 5.06
CA LEU A 51 11.98 2.02 6.26
C LEU A 51 12.67 1.41 7.49
N PHE A 52 12.40 2.03 8.63
CA PHE A 52 12.65 1.50 9.95
C PHE A 52 11.31 1.39 10.68
N ILE A 53 11.03 0.20 11.20
CA ILE A 53 9.88 -0.04 12.07
C ILE A 53 10.43 -0.26 13.48
N ARG A 54 10.14 0.66 14.39
CA ARG A 54 10.66 0.68 15.77
C ARG A 54 12.19 0.60 15.83
N GLY A 55 12.86 1.27 14.88
CA GLY A 55 14.32 1.32 14.79
C GLY A 55 14.97 0.14 14.05
N GLU A 56 14.19 -0.84 13.57
CA GLU A 56 14.69 -1.98 12.79
C GLU A 56 14.43 -1.78 11.29
N ARG A 57 15.45 -1.99 10.46
CA ARG A 57 15.28 -1.91 8.99
C ARG A 57 14.34 -3.01 8.51
N ALA A 58 13.43 -2.65 7.61
CA ALA A 58 12.51 -3.60 7.00
C ALA A 58 12.46 -3.39 5.48
N LEU A 59 12.62 -4.47 4.71
CA LEU A 59 12.13 -4.55 3.34
C LEU A 59 10.61 -4.70 3.43
N MET A 60 9.86 -3.75 2.87
CA MET A 60 8.41 -3.82 2.85
C MET A 60 7.97 -4.54 1.59
N PHE A 61 7.57 -5.80 1.73
CA PHE A 61 6.98 -6.58 0.65
C PHE A 61 5.49 -6.70 0.90
N SER A 62 4.72 -6.06 0.03
CA SER A 62 3.30 -5.78 0.18
C SER A 62 2.48 -6.34 -0.97
N GLY A 63 1.22 -6.65 -0.69
CA GLY A 63 0.25 -7.03 -1.71
C GLY A 63 -1.05 -6.23 -1.54
N GLU A 64 -1.69 -5.89 -2.66
CA GLU A 64 -2.91 -5.09 -2.65
C GLU A 64 -4.16 -5.95 -2.40
N PHE A 65 -4.95 -5.56 -1.41
CA PHE A 65 -6.23 -6.19 -1.07
C PHE A 65 -7.29 -5.15 -0.70
N HIS A 66 -8.37 -5.08 -1.46
CA HIS A 66 -9.48 -4.15 -1.20
C HIS A 66 -10.57 -4.76 -0.31
N PRO A 67 -10.78 -4.26 0.93
CA PRO A 67 -11.79 -4.81 1.84
C PRO A 67 -13.22 -4.73 1.27
N PHE A 68 -13.52 -3.69 0.51
CA PHE A 68 -14.83 -3.49 -0.12
C PHE A 68 -15.13 -4.49 -1.24
N ARG A 69 -14.13 -5.21 -1.79
CA ARG A 69 -14.33 -6.28 -2.78
C ARG A 69 -14.55 -7.67 -2.15
N LEU A 70 -14.47 -7.77 -0.82
CA LEU A 70 -14.80 -8.97 -0.05
C LEU A 70 -15.68 -8.59 1.16
N PRO A 71 -17.01 -8.45 1.00
CA PRO A 71 -17.92 -7.97 2.04
C PRO A 71 -18.26 -9.06 3.09
N VAL A 72 -17.28 -9.89 3.45
CA VAL A 72 -17.41 -10.99 4.41
C VAL A 72 -16.28 -10.85 5.42
N PRO A 73 -16.47 -10.06 6.50
CA PRO A 73 -15.40 -9.74 7.44
C PRO A 73 -14.67 -10.94 8.05
N SER A 74 -15.34 -12.07 8.21
CA SER A 74 -14.75 -13.31 8.71
C SER A 74 -13.79 -13.99 7.73
N LEU A 75 -13.73 -13.56 6.46
CA LEU A 75 -12.77 -14.05 5.46
C LEU A 75 -11.51 -13.18 5.36
N TYR A 76 -11.46 -12.00 6.00
CA TYR A 76 -10.23 -11.21 6.03
C TYR A 76 -9.04 -11.98 6.62
N PRO A 77 -9.18 -12.69 7.77
CA PRO A 77 -8.08 -13.48 8.31
C PRO A 77 -7.53 -14.53 7.33
N ASP A 78 -8.38 -15.16 6.51
CA ASP A 78 -7.95 -16.15 5.51
C ASP A 78 -7.03 -15.51 4.45
N ILE A 79 -7.43 -14.37 3.90
CA ILE A 79 -6.61 -13.65 2.91
C ILE A 79 -5.30 -13.15 3.53
N PHE A 80 -5.34 -12.57 4.73
CA PHE A 80 -4.13 -12.13 5.42
C PHE A 80 -3.17 -13.28 5.76
N GLN A 81 -3.68 -14.45 6.14
CA GLN A 81 -2.87 -15.65 6.39
C GLN A 81 -2.17 -16.14 5.12
N LYS A 82 -2.87 -16.14 3.98
CA LYS A 82 -2.27 -16.48 2.67
C LYS A 82 -1.17 -15.51 2.27
N ILE A 83 -1.41 -14.20 2.41
CA ILE A 83 -0.41 -13.16 2.15
C ILE A 83 0.82 -13.34 3.07
N ARG A 84 0.59 -13.55 4.37
CA ARG A 84 1.66 -13.79 5.34
C ARG A 84 2.48 -15.04 5.01
N ALA A 85 1.83 -16.12 4.56
CA ALA A 85 2.50 -17.37 4.19
C ALA A 85 3.45 -17.22 2.99
N MET A 86 3.22 -16.25 2.11
CA MET A 86 4.13 -15.91 1.00
C MET A 86 5.37 -15.12 1.46
N GLY A 87 5.46 -14.77 2.75
CA GLY A 87 6.57 -13.99 3.32
C GLY A 87 6.35 -12.48 3.30
N PHE A 88 5.16 -12.02 2.89
CA PHE A 88 4.80 -10.61 2.87
C PHE A 88 4.61 -10.10 4.31
N ASN A 89 4.85 -8.80 4.50
CA ASN A 89 4.78 -8.15 5.81
C ASN A 89 3.89 -6.90 5.81
N MET A 90 3.35 -6.51 4.65
CA MET A 90 2.41 -5.41 4.53
C MET A 90 1.28 -5.76 3.56
N VAL A 91 0.14 -5.12 3.73
CA VAL A 91 -0.94 -5.07 2.74
C VAL A 91 -1.27 -3.62 2.45
N SER A 92 -1.43 -3.31 1.18
CA SER A 92 -1.93 -2.02 0.74
C SER A 92 -3.42 -2.15 0.42
N PHE A 93 -4.21 -1.12 0.74
CA PHE A 93 -5.64 -1.16 0.52
C PHE A 93 -6.23 0.20 0.17
N TYR A 94 -7.15 0.21 -0.80
CA TYR A 94 -8.04 1.33 -1.06
C TYR A 94 -9.26 1.38 -0.13
N VAL A 95 -9.83 2.57 0.00
CA VAL A 95 -11.20 2.80 0.50
C VAL A 95 -12.02 3.47 -0.59
N ASP A 96 -13.17 2.89 -0.93
CA ASP A 96 -14.09 3.45 -1.94
C ASP A 96 -15.07 4.44 -1.30
N TRP A 97 -14.85 5.74 -1.56
CA TRP A 97 -15.70 6.82 -1.06
C TRP A 97 -17.17 6.69 -1.52
N ALA A 98 -17.41 6.20 -2.74
CA ALA A 98 -18.75 6.05 -3.30
C ALA A 98 -19.65 5.14 -2.44
N LEU A 99 -19.05 4.13 -1.78
CA LEU A 99 -19.77 3.17 -0.94
C LEU A 99 -20.10 3.73 0.45
N VAL A 100 -19.22 4.57 1.01
CA VAL A 100 -19.35 5.06 2.39
C VAL A 100 -20.00 6.44 2.50
N GLU A 101 -20.17 7.17 1.39
CA GLU A 101 -20.89 8.45 1.38
C GLU A 101 -21.84 8.58 0.17
N GLY A 102 -22.65 7.55 -0.09
CA GLY A 102 -23.64 7.58 -1.17
C GLY A 102 -24.65 8.73 -1.08
N LYS A 103 -24.89 9.27 0.11
CA LYS A 103 -25.63 10.52 0.34
C LYS A 103 -24.66 11.62 0.85
N PRO A 104 -24.55 12.78 0.18
CA PRO A 104 -23.64 13.85 0.60
C PRO A 104 -23.87 14.26 2.06
N GLY A 105 -22.78 14.36 2.84
CA GLY A 105 -22.80 14.70 4.26
C GLY A 105 -23.24 13.57 5.18
N LYS A 106 -23.46 12.35 4.68
CA LYS A 106 -23.82 11.18 5.49
C LYS A 106 -22.82 10.05 5.28
N PHE A 107 -21.70 10.14 5.99
CA PHE A 107 -20.69 9.09 6.05
C PHE A 107 -21.20 7.88 6.83
N ARG A 108 -21.00 6.67 6.29
CA ARG A 108 -21.38 5.37 6.88
C ARG A 108 -20.37 4.31 6.49
N ALA A 109 -19.52 3.92 7.44
CA ALA A 109 -18.57 2.80 7.32
C ALA A 109 -18.91 1.73 8.38
N ASP A 110 -20.17 1.30 8.38
CA ASP A 110 -20.73 0.34 9.33
C ASP A 110 -20.92 -1.04 8.67
N GLY A 111 -21.07 -2.09 9.47
CA GLY A 111 -21.35 -3.44 8.97
C GLY A 111 -20.24 -3.96 8.04
N ILE A 112 -20.62 -4.36 6.83
CA ILE A 112 -19.67 -4.86 5.81
C ILE A 112 -18.70 -3.80 5.27
N PHE A 113 -18.96 -2.51 5.53
CA PHE A 113 -18.08 -1.39 5.17
C PHE A 113 -17.20 -0.94 6.33
N SER A 114 -17.31 -1.57 7.50
CA SER A 114 -16.42 -1.29 8.63
C SER A 114 -15.03 -1.82 8.37
N LEU A 115 -14.01 -0.98 8.62
CA LEU A 115 -12.60 -1.37 8.51
C LEU A 115 -12.05 -2.01 9.79
N GLU A 116 -12.76 -1.93 10.91
CA GLU A 116 -12.28 -2.50 12.19
C GLU A 116 -12.00 -4.01 12.10
N PRO A 117 -12.85 -4.85 11.48
CA PRO A 117 -12.52 -6.26 11.28
C PRO A 117 -11.30 -6.49 10.38
N PHE A 118 -11.07 -5.61 9.40
CA PHE A 118 -9.93 -5.69 8.51
C PHE A 118 -8.63 -5.36 9.24
N PHE A 119 -8.62 -4.28 10.04
CA PHE A 119 -7.48 -3.91 10.88
C PHE A 119 -7.16 -4.98 11.91
N LYS A 120 -8.20 -5.53 12.58
CA LYS A 120 -8.04 -6.64 13.52
C LYS A 120 -7.42 -7.87 12.86
N ALA A 121 -7.88 -8.24 11.66
CA ALA A 121 -7.33 -9.38 10.93
C ALA A 121 -5.87 -9.15 10.52
N ALA A 122 -5.50 -7.93 10.11
CA ALA A 122 -4.11 -7.57 9.82
C ALA A 122 -3.22 -7.72 11.07
N THR A 123 -3.66 -7.19 12.22
CA THR A 123 -2.96 -7.34 13.49
C THR A 123 -2.79 -8.80 13.90
N GLU A 124 -3.85 -9.62 13.81
CA GLU A 124 -3.81 -11.05 14.16
C GLU A 124 -2.87 -11.85 13.25
N ALA A 125 -2.75 -11.48 11.98
CA ALA A 125 -1.84 -12.11 11.04
C ALA A 125 -0.39 -11.59 11.13
N GLY A 126 -0.14 -10.52 11.89
CA GLY A 126 1.17 -9.86 11.95
C GLY A 126 1.54 -9.16 10.63
N ILE A 127 0.55 -8.54 9.98
CA ILE A 127 0.68 -7.79 8.73
C ILE A 127 0.47 -6.29 9.02
N TYR A 128 1.39 -5.46 8.52
CA TYR A 128 1.23 -4.01 8.53
C TYR A 128 0.35 -3.53 7.38
N LEU A 129 -0.11 -2.27 7.44
CA LEU A 129 -0.97 -1.70 6.41
C LEU A 129 -0.44 -0.38 5.84
N LEU A 130 -0.54 -0.24 4.52
CA LEU A 130 -0.52 1.03 3.77
C LEU A 130 -1.97 1.42 3.46
N ALA A 131 -2.43 2.53 4.05
CA ALA A 131 -3.80 3.01 3.84
C ALA A 131 -3.87 3.98 2.65
N ARG A 132 -4.74 3.71 1.67
CA ARG A 132 -4.90 4.53 0.47
C ARG A 132 -6.36 5.00 0.32
N PRO A 133 -6.84 5.97 1.10
CA PRO A 133 -8.26 6.32 1.09
C PRO A 133 -8.66 7.26 -0.06
N GLY A 134 -7.74 7.70 -0.93
CA GLY A 134 -8.04 8.65 -2.00
C GLY A 134 -7.95 10.12 -1.55
N PRO A 135 -8.92 11.01 -1.90
CA PRO A 135 -10.33 10.73 -2.23
C PRO A 135 -10.62 10.10 -3.60
N TYR A 136 -9.71 10.26 -4.56
CA TYR A 136 -9.74 9.53 -5.82
C TYR A 136 -8.84 8.30 -5.71
N ILE A 137 -9.33 7.14 -6.16
CA ILE A 137 -8.57 5.87 -6.06
C ILE A 137 -8.40 5.16 -7.40
N ASN A 138 -9.07 5.60 -8.47
CA ASN A 138 -9.15 4.86 -9.73
C ASN A 138 -9.68 3.42 -9.53
N ALA A 139 -8.81 2.45 -9.30
CA ALA A 139 -9.06 1.07 -8.85
C ALA A 139 -10.08 0.25 -9.67
N GLU A 140 -10.40 0.67 -10.90
CA GLU A 140 -11.45 0.09 -11.74
C GLU A 140 -12.83 0.04 -11.05
N VAL A 141 -13.08 0.96 -10.11
CA VAL A 141 -14.38 1.13 -9.44
C VAL A 141 -15.18 2.28 -10.05
N SER A 142 -16.49 2.26 -9.85
CA SER A 142 -17.40 3.29 -10.35
C SER A 142 -16.94 4.68 -9.93
N GLY A 143 -16.84 5.59 -10.91
CA GLY A 143 -16.37 6.96 -10.68
C GLY A 143 -14.92 7.09 -10.22
N GLY A 144 -14.12 6.02 -10.21
CA GLY A 144 -12.78 6.02 -9.63
C GLY A 144 -12.78 6.23 -8.11
N GLY A 145 -13.87 5.82 -7.45
CA GLY A 145 -14.14 6.03 -6.03
C GLY A 145 -15.05 7.22 -5.76
N TYR A 146 -15.30 8.07 -6.76
CA TYR A 146 -16.17 9.22 -6.57
C TYR A 146 -17.65 8.84 -6.51
N PRO A 147 -18.38 9.31 -5.47
CA PRO A 147 -19.82 9.23 -5.48
C PRO A 147 -20.41 9.97 -6.70
N GLY A 148 -21.42 9.39 -7.35
CA GLY A 148 -22.04 9.98 -8.54
C GLY A 148 -22.64 11.38 -8.33
N TRP A 149 -22.83 11.82 -7.08
CA TRP A 149 -23.25 13.17 -6.78
C TRP A 149 -22.20 14.25 -7.08
N LEU A 150 -20.92 13.91 -7.25
CA LEU A 150 -19.89 14.84 -7.71
C LEU A 150 -20.14 15.34 -9.13
N GLN A 151 -20.96 14.65 -9.94
CA GLN A 151 -21.39 15.15 -11.27
C GLN A 151 -22.16 16.48 -11.19
N ARG A 152 -22.64 16.88 -10.01
CA ARG A 152 -23.34 18.16 -9.79
C ARG A 152 -22.41 19.30 -9.37
N ILE A 153 -21.12 19.02 -9.19
CA ILE A 153 -20.10 20.02 -8.89
C ILE A 153 -19.62 20.65 -10.20
N LYS A 154 -19.38 21.96 -10.17
CA LYS A 154 -18.99 22.72 -11.37
C LYS A 154 -17.48 22.77 -11.53
N GLY A 155 -16.77 22.83 -10.41
CA GLY A 155 -15.31 22.80 -10.37
C GLY A 155 -14.73 21.53 -10.98
N ILE A 156 -13.53 21.66 -11.51
CA ILE A 156 -12.78 20.54 -12.07
C ILE A 156 -12.36 19.64 -10.89
N LEU A 157 -12.73 18.36 -10.95
CA LEU A 157 -12.31 17.38 -9.94
C LEU A 157 -10.78 17.24 -9.94
N ARG A 158 -10.20 16.88 -8.80
CA ARG A 158 -8.73 16.76 -8.61
C ARG A 158 -7.97 18.07 -8.85
N THR A 159 -8.59 19.20 -8.54
CA THR A 159 -7.95 20.53 -8.55
C THR A 159 -8.25 21.26 -7.23
N ASP A 160 -7.73 22.46 -7.07
CA ASP A 160 -8.06 23.34 -5.94
C ASP A 160 -9.40 24.09 -6.11
N ALA A 161 -10.28 23.62 -7.00
CA ALA A 161 -11.63 24.15 -7.14
C ALA A 161 -12.38 24.05 -5.78
N PRO A 162 -12.84 25.16 -5.20
CA PRO A 162 -13.35 25.18 -3.82
C PRO A 162 -14.56 24.28 -3.57
N ASP A 163 -15.42 24.09 -4.57
CA ASP A 163 -16.59 23.23 -4.48
C ASP A 163 -16.21 21.74 -4.50
N TYR A 164 -15.17 21.34 -5.24
CA TYR A 164 -14.60 20.00 -5.16
C TYR A 164 -13.87 19.77 -3.83
N LEU A 165 -12.97 20.67 -3.42
CA LEU A 165 -12.25 20.55 -2.15
C LEU A 165 -13.20 20.38 -0.96
N LYS A 166 -14.21 21.26 -0.87
CA LYS A 166 -15.22 21.19 0.19
C LYS A 166 -16.06 19.92 0.14
N ALA A 167 -16.22 19.31 -1.03
CA ALA A 167 -16.96 18.06 -1.16
C ALA A 167 -16.21 16.86 -0.57
N THR A 168 -14.87 16.88 -0.55
CA THR A 168 -14.07 15.78 0.03
C THR A 168 -13.90 15.88 1.55
N ASP A 169 -14.12 17.07 2.13
CA ASP A 169 -13.89 17.34 3.56
C ASP A 169 -14.59 16.35 4.51
N ASN A 170 -15.88 16.08 4.28
CA ASN A 170 -16.62 15.17 5.16
C ASN A 170 -16.08 13.75 5.10
N TYR A 171 -15.81 13.25 3.89
CA TYR A 171 -15.21 11.94 3.70
C TYR A 171 -13.84 11.84 4.37
N MET A 172 -12.92 12.75 4.03
CA MET A 172 -11.54 12.72 4.52
C MET A 172 -11.44 12.87 6.03
N ALA A 173 -12.29 13.70 6.64
CA ALA A 173 -12.33 13.83 8.10
C ALA A 173 -12.77 12.51 8.78
N ASN A 174 -13.79 11.83 8.25
CA ASN A 174 -14.31 10.60 8.86
C ASN A 174 -13.40 9.40 8.61
N ILE A 175 -12.99 9.17 7.35
CA ILE A 175 -12.11 8.03 7.03
C ILE A 175 -10.71 8.22 7.61
N GLY A 176 -10.20 9.46 7.58
CA GLY A 176 -8.93 9.82 8.20
C GLY A 176 -8.93 9.56 9.70
N ALA A 177 -10.01 9.87 10.41
CA ALA A 177 -10.12 9.59 11.84
C ALA A 177 -10.19 8.08 12.17
N ILE A 178 -10.82 7.26 11.32
CA ILE A 178 -10.81 5.80 11.44
C ILE A 178 -9.39 5.26 11.26
N ILE A 179 -8.71 5.67 10.18
CA ILE A 179 -7.34 5.28 9.89
C ILE A 179 -6.37 5.75 10.99
N ALA A 180 -6.54 6.99 11.49
CA ALA A 180 -5.68 7.55 12.52
C ALA A 180 -5.66 6.71 13.80
N LYS A 181 -6.82 6.16 14.20
CA LYS A 181 -6.93 5.25 15.36
C LYS A 181 -6.19 3.93 15.16
N ALA A 182 -6.09 3.45 13.93
CA ALA A 182 -5.43 2.20 13.57
C ALA A 182 -3.93 2.35 13.23
N GLN A 183 -3.34 3.54 13.41
CA GLN A 183 -1.90 3.75 13.26
C GLN A 183 -1.09 2.95 14.28
N ILE A 184 0.12 2.57 13.91
CA ILE A 184 1.10 1.91 14.80
C ILE A 184 1.44 2.73 16.05
N THR A 185 1.32 4.05 15.99
CA THR A 185 1.45 4.98 17.12
C THR A 185 0.35 4.80 18.17
N ASN A 186 -0.78 4.20 17.79
CA ASN A 186 -1.89 3.83 18.66
C ASN A 186 -1.98 2.30 18.86
N GLY A 187 -0.93 1.56 18.50
CA GLY A 187 -0.90 0.09 18.61
C GLY A 187 -1.58 -0.67 17.47
N GLY A 188 -2.04 0.01 16.42
CA GLY A 188 -2.66 -0.62 15.25
C GLY A 188 -1.67 -1.00 14.13
N PRO A 189 -2.16 -1.56 13.02
CA PRO A 189 -1.30 -2.08 11.95
C PRO A 189 -0.87 -1.04 10.89
N ILE A 190 -1.44 0.18 10.88
CA ILE A 190 -1.18 1.16 9.80
C ILE A 190 0.17 1.86 10.02
N ILE A 191 1.05 1.78 9.02
CA ILE A 191 2.43 2.31 9.06
C ILE A 191 2.72 3.35 7.99
N LEU A 192 1.90 3.43 6.94
CA LEU A 192 2.03 4.39 5.85
C LEU A 192 0.63 4.85 5.41
N PHE A 193 0.57 6.04 4.81
CA PHE A 193 -0.66 6.60 4.27
C PHE A 193 -0.40 7.22 2.89
N GLN A 194 -1.25 6.92 1.92
CA GLN A 194 -1.21 7.54 0.59
C GLN A 194 -2.30 8.61 0.45
N PRO A 195 -1.94 9.90 0.32
CA PRO A 195 -2.87 10.93 -0.12
C PRO A 195 -3.03 10.87 -1.64
N GLU A 196 -4.29 10.97 -2.12
CA GLU A 196 -4.58 10.92 -3.56
C GLU A 196 -4.16 9.59 -4.24
N ASN A 197 -4.26 9.53 -5.56
CA ASN A 197 -3.84 8.38 -6.36
C ASN A 197 -3.36 8.80 -7.76
N GLU A 198 -2.15 8.43 -8.16
CA GLU A 198 -1.62 8.71 -9.51
C GLU A 198 -1.86 10.16 -9.95
N TYR A 199 -1.54 11.12 -9.07
CA TYR A 199 -1.60 12.54 -9.41
C TYR A 199 -0.39 12.91 -10.27
N SER A 200 -0.42 12.49 -11.53
CA SER A 200 0.76 12.36 -12.41
C SER A 200 0.67 13.15 -13.71
N GLY A 201 -0.42 13.86 -13.94
CA GLY A 201 -0.59 14.76 -15.07
C GLY A 201 -1.97 15.41 -15.09
N ALA A 202 -2.15 16.41 -15.95
CA ALA A 202 -3.46 16.99 -16.23
C ALA A 202 -3.53 17.48 -17.68
N SER A 203 -4.72 17.43 -18.27
CA SER A 203 -4.99 17.94 -19.62
C SER A 203 -5.80 19.25 -19.63
N VAL A 204 -6.49 19.56 -18.52
CA VAL A 204 -7.48 20.66 -18.44
C VAL A 204 -7.20 21.66 -17.32
N SER A 205 -6.07 21.52 -16.61
CA SER A 205 -5.64 22.43 -15.53
C SER A 205 -4.11 22.49 -15.45
N PRO A 206 -3.52 23.55 -14.86
CA PRO A 206 -2.09 23.57 -14.55
C PRO A 206 -1.66 22.39 -13.68
N PHE A 207 -0.46 21.86 -13.94
CA PHE A 207 0.06 20.68 -13.25
C PHE A 207 1.59 20.79 -13.02
N PRO A 208 2.11 20.32 -11.87
CA PRO A 208 1.36 19.86 -10.69
C PRO A 208 0.76 21.04 -9.92
N ASN A 209 -0.49 20.91 -9.48
CA ASN A 209 -1.11 21.90 -8.59
C ASN A 209 -0.70 21.63 -7.14
N LYS A 210 0.35 22.33 -6.69
CA LYS A 210 0.93 22.17 -5.35
C LYS A 210 -0.04 22.51 -4.22
N LYS A 211 -0.88 23.54 -4.41
CA LYS A 211 -1.92 23.92 -3.44
C LYS A 211 -2.97 22.84 -3.27
N TYR A 212 -3.36 22.22 -4.39
CA TYR A 212 -4.26 21.07 -4.36
C TYR A 212 -3.67 19.93 -3.52
N MET A 213 -2.45 19.49 -3.84
CA MET A 213 -1.81 18.40 -3.11
C MET A 213 -1.59 18.73 -1.63
N GLN A 214 -1.17 19.96 -1.32
CA GLN A 214 -1.03 20.41 0.07
C GLN A 214 -2.36 20.35 0.82
N TYR A 215 -3.47 20.74 0.19
CA TYR A 215 -4.78 20.64 0.82
C TYR A 215 -5.18 19.18 1.14
N VAL A 216 -4.91 18.25 0.22
CA VAL A 216 -5.16 16.80 0.45
C VAL A 216 -4.31 16.28 1.60
N ILE A 217 -3.03 16.67 1.66
CA ILE A 217 -2.13 16.36 2.78
C ILE A 217 -2.67 16.93 4.10
N ASP A 218 -3.09 18.19 4.10
CA ASP A 218 -3.60 18.88 5.28
C ASP A 218 -4.89 18.23 5.80
N GLN A 219 -5.76 17.73 4.92
CA GLN A 219 -6.94 16.95 5.32
C GLN A 219 -6.54 15.69 6.11
N ALA A 220 -5.55 14.94 5.63
CA ALA A 220 -5.03 13.76 6.32
C ALA A 220 -4.37 14.14 7.66
N ARG A 221 -3.50 15.15 7.68
CA ARG A 221 -2.83 15.61 8.91
C ARG A 221 -3.83 16.11 9.95
N LYS A 222 -4.83 16.90 9.54
CA LYS A 222 -5.91 17.39 10.41
C LYS A 222 -6.77 16.27 11.00
N ALA A 223 -6.92 15.15 10.28
CA ALA A 223 -7.62 13.96 10.76
C ALA A 223 -6.78 13.11 11.75
N GLY A 224 -5.51 13.47 12.00
CA GLY A 224 -4.64 12.81 12.97
C GLY A 224 -3.63 11.83 12.37
N ILE A 225 -3.41 11.86 11.04
CA ILE A 225 -2.40 11.02 10.38
C ILE A 225 -1.00 11.56 10.66
N VAL A 226 -0.19 10.78 11.36
CA VAL A 226 1.20 11.10 11.76
C VAL A 226 2.23 10.13 11.18
N VAL A 227 1.80 8.97 10.65
CA VAL A 227 2.68 8.09 9.87
C VAL A 227 3.16 8.78 8.58
N PRO A 228 4.24 8.30 7.95
CA PRO A 228 4.77 8.91 6.73
C PRO A 228 3.77 8.85 5.59
N LEU A 229 3.73 9.92 4.81
CA LEU A 229 2.98 10.01 3.57
C LEU A 229 3.83 9.48 2.41
N ILE A 230 3.28 8.56 1.63
CA ILE A 230 3.89 8.02 0.43
C ILE A 230 2.94 8.24 -0.75
N ASP A 231 3.42 8.72 -1.90
CA ASP A 231 2.62 8.86 -3.12
C ASP A 231 2.84 7.68 -4.08
N ASN A 232 2.09 7.67 -5.18
CA ASN A 232 2.20 6.69 -6.25
C ASN A 232 2.08 7.37 -7.62
N ASP A 233 3.15 8.00 -8.07
CA ASP A 233 3.21 8.60 -9.40
C ASP A 233 3.04 7.50 -10.49
N SER A 234 2.14 7.64 -11.46
CA SER A 234 1.84 6.57 -12.45
C SER A 234 3.03 6.19 -13.35
N TYR A 235 4.05 7.04 -13.37
CA TYR A 235 5.37 6.80 -13.92
C TYR A 235 6.37 7.60 -13.06
N PRO A 236 7.69 7.34 -13.16
CA PRO A 236 8.66 8.08 -12.34
C PRO A 236 8.88 9.52 -12.88
N GLY A 237 7.90 10.39 -12.70
CA GLY A 237 7.85 11.78 -13.15
C GLY A 237 8.36 12.80 -12.13
N GLY A 238 8.43 12.41 -10.85
CA GLY A 238 8.90 13.24 -9.74
C GLY A 238 7.85 14.19 -9.18
N THR A 239 6.57 14.00 -9.49
CA THR A 239 5.51 14.77 -8.84
C THR A 239 5.46 14.41 -7.36
N GLY A 240 5.29 15.38 -6.46
CA GLY A 240 5.17 15.12 -5.02
C GLY A 240 6.46 14.70 -4.31
N ALA A 241 7.57 14.50 -5.03
CA ALA A 241 8.82 14.04 -4.44
C ALA A 241 9.42 15.03 -3.42
N PRO A 242 10.09 14.56 -2.35
CA PRO A 242 10.82 15.42 -1.42
C PRO A 242 11.81 16.36 -2.11
N GLY A 243 11.78 17.63 -1.72
CA GLY A 243 12.53 18.72 -2.37
C GLY A 243 11.69 19.53 -3.37
N THR A 244 10.46 19.13 -3.67
CA THR A 244 9.56 19.87 -4.57
C THR A 244 8.78 20.99 -3.87
N GLY A 245 8.81 21.07 -2.53
CA GLY A 245 8.22 22.15 -1.73
C GLY A 245 6.76 21.89 -1.34
N GLU A 246 5.89 22.89 -1.49
CA GLU A 246 4.46 22.76 -1.18
C GLU A 246 3.85 21.54 -1.90
N GLY A 247 3.08 20.73 -1.16
CA GLY A 247 2.42 19.52 -1.69
C GLY A 247 3.31 18.28 -1.81
N GLU A 248 4.56 18.33 -1.33
CA GLU A 248 5.47 17.17 -1.37
C GLU A 248 5.18 16.17 -0.22
N VAL A 249 5.21 14.87 -0.51
CA VAL A 249 5.03 13.79 0.48
C VAL A 249 6.34 13.49 1.24
N ASP A 250 6.30 12.51 2.15
CA ASP A 250 7.48 12.13 2.94
C ASP A 250 8.41 11.17 2.19
N ILE A 251 7.82 10.24 1.43
CA ILE A 251 8.51 9.22 0.63
C ILE A 251 7.95 9.26 -0.78
N TYR A 252 8.83 9.37 -1.78
CA TYR A 252 8.41 9.31 -3.18
C TYR A 252 8.21 7.86 -3.62
N GLY A 253 7.03 7.55 -4.16
CA GLY A 253 6.69 6.29 -4.78
C GLY A 253 6.15 6.50 -6.19
N PHE A 254 6.28 5.46 -7.01
CA PHE A 254 5.70 5.42 -8.35
C PHE A 254 5.23 4.02 -8.71
N ASP A 255 4.48 3.93 -9.80
CA ASP A 255 3.85 2.69 -10.26
C ASP A 255 4.51 2.17 -11.53
N SER A 256 4.38 0.87 -11.76
CA SER A 256 4.93 0.24 -12.97
C SER A 256 4.14 -0.99 -13.39
N TYR A 257 3.51 -0.88 -14.56
CA TYR A 257 2.81 -1.96 -15.25
C TYR A 257 3.49 -2.30 -16.58
N PRO A 258 4.69 -2.93 -16.54
CA PRO A 258 5.58 -3.00 -17.68
C PRO A 258 5.04 -3.82 -18.85
N LEU A 259 4.20 -4.84 -18.64
CA LEU A 259 3.59 -5.59 -19.74
C LEU A 259 2.30 -4.95 -20.27
N GLY A 260 1.80 -3.91 -19.61
CA GLY A 260 0.49 -3.35 -19.88
C GLY A 260 -0.62 -4.37 -19.60
N PHE A 261 -1.73 -4.25 -20.33
CA PHE A 261 -2.99 -4.94 -20.02
C PHE A 261 -3.55 -5.75 -21.21
N ASP A 262 -2.72 -6.04 -22.21
CA ASP A 262 -3.12 -6.82 -23.40
C ASP A 262 -3.09 -8.33 -23.12
N CYS A 263 -4.14 -8.86 -22.48
CA CYS A 263 -4.28 -10.29 -22.22
C CYS A 263 -4.55 -11.14 -23.47
N ALA A 264 -4.64 -10.55 -24.68
CA ALA A 264 -4.91 -11.27 -25.92
C ALA A 264 -3.76 -12.18 -26.35
N ARG A 265 -2.54 -11.78 -25.99
CA ARG A 265 -1.28 -12.42 -26.41
C ARG A 265 -0.42 -12.68 -25.17
N PRO A 266 -0.83 -13.61 -24.30
CA PRO A 266 -0.17 -13.81 -23.00
C PRO A 266 1.29 -14.26 -23.11
N ASP A 267 1.69 -14.87 -24.23
CA ASP A 267 3.06 -15.33 -24.46
C ASP A 267 3.99 -14.25 -25.05
N VAL A 268 3.50 -13.03 -25.26
CA VAL A 268 4.26 -11.93 -25.88
C VAL A 268 4.72 -10.93 -24.83
N TRP A 269 6.03 -10.85 -24.62
CA TRP A 269 6.67 -9.77 -23.86
C TRP A 269 7.30 -8.77 -24.83
N PRO A 270 6.73 -7.57 -25.01
CA PRO A 270 7.25 -6.60 -25.96
C PRO A 270 8.69 -6.17 -25.64
N ALA A 271 9.52 -6.03 -26.67
CA ALA A 271 10.90 -5.60 -26.51
C ALA A 271 10.96 -4.18 -25.90
N GLY A 272 11.78 -4.01 -24.86
CA GLY A 272 11.94 -2.74 -24.15
C GLY A 272 11.05 -2.58 -22.91
N ASN A 273 10.13 -3.51 -22.66
CA ASN A 273 9.22 -3.43 -21.52
C ASN A 273 9.87 -3.80 -20.18
N LEU A 274 10.99 -4.51 -20.16
CA LEU A 274 11.75 -4.73 -18.92
C LEU A 274 12.44 -3.42 -18.49
N PRO A 275 12.06 -2.80 -17.36
CA PRO A 275 12.63 -1.53 -16.95
C PRO A 275 14.11 -1.68 -16.55
N THR A 276 15.02 -0.90 -17.15
CA THR A 276 16.47 -1.05 -16.94
C THR A 276 17.13 0.13 -16.22
N ASN A 277 16.39 1.20 -15.97
CA ASN A 277 16.95 2.45 -15.43
C ASN A 277 16.31 2.89 -14.10
N LEU A 278 15.49 2.05 -13.46
CA LEU A 278 14.71 2.43 -12.28
C LEU A 278 15.58 2.95 -11.12
N HIS A 279 16.70 2.27 -10.81
CA HIS A 279 17.63 2.74 -9.78
C HIS A 279 18.18 4.14 -10.08
N LYS A 280 18.68 4.35 -11.31
CA LYS A 280 19.21 5.66 -11.75
C LYS A 280 18.13 6.74 -11.71
N THR A 281 16.91 6.39 -12.09
CA THR A 281 15.75 7.29 -12.05
C THR A 281 15.40 7.66 -10.62
N HIS A 282 15.33 6.69 -9.70
CA HIS A 282 15.11 6.94 -8.28
C HIS A 282 16.18 7.87 -7.69
N MET A 283 17.47 7.61 -7.95
CA MET A 283 18.57 8.47 -7.47
C MET A 283 18.50 9.91 -7.99
N ARG A 284 17.84 10.15 -9.12
CA ARG A 284 17.60 11.50 -9.64
C ARG A 284 16.42 12.19 -8.97
N LEU A 285 15.36 11.45 -8.65
CA LEU A 285 14.08 12.02 -8.21
C LEU A 285 13.98 12.13 -6.69
N SER A 286 14.40 11.11 -5.93
CA SER A 286 14.28 11.09 -4.48
C SER A 286 15.38 10.25 -3.81
N PRO A 287 16.66 10.64 -3.93
CA PRO A 287 17.78 9.87 -3.39
C PRO A 287 17.84 9.81 -1.85
N SER A 288 17.02 10.59 -1.15
CA SER A 288 16.97 10.63 0.32
C SER A 288 15.92 9.72 0.94
N THR A 289 15.14 9.00 0.11
CA THR A 289 14.06 8.11 0.57
C THR A 289 14.24 6.70 0.02
N PRO A 290 13.58 5.67 0.56
CA PRO A 290 13.71 4.32 0.05
C PRO A 290 13.12 4.23 -1.36
N PHE A 291 13.80 3.49 -2.26
CA PHE A 291 13.24 3.21 -3.58
C PHE A 291 11.93 2.42 -3.43
N SER A 292 10.82 3.05 -3.85
CA SER A 292 9.47 2.56 -3.62
C SER A 292 8.71 2.39 -4.93
N ILE A 293 8.17 1.19 -5.16
CA ILE A 293 7.17 0.92 -6.19
C ILE A 293 5.85 0.60 -5.46
N VAL A 294 4.89 1.52 -5.54
CA VAL A 294 3.67 1.48 -4.73
C VAL A 294 2.54 0.70 -5.41
N GLU A 295 2.58 0.58 -6.72
CA GLU A 295 1.88 -0.46 -7.47
C GLU A 295 2.81 -1.07 -8.52
N PHE A 296 3.08 -2.37 -8.36
CA PHE A 296 3.72 -3.17 -9.39
C PHE A 296 2.75 -4.22 -9.90
N GLN A 297 2.83 -4.48 -11.20
CA GLN A 297 1.96 -5.43 -11.88
C GLN A 297 1.95 -6.82 -11.22
N GLY A 298 0.82 -7.18 -10.62
CA GLY A 298 0.48 -8.53 -10.16
C GLY A 298 -0.54 -9.24 -11.05
N GLY A 299 -1.05 -8.56 -12.08
CA GLY A 299 -2.04 -9.09 -13.00
C GLY A 299 -2.48 -8.05 -14.03
N SER A 300 -3.72 -8.14 -14.50
CA SER A 300 -4.31 -7.16 -15.42
C SER A 300 -5.81 -7.06 -15.19
N TYR A 301 -6.38 -5.86 -15.37
CA TYR A 301 -7.83 -5.76 -15.56
C TYR A 301 -8.23 -6.40 -16.90
N ASP A 302 -9.51 -6.73 -17.04
CA ASP A 302 -10.07 -7.30 -18.26
C ASP A 302 -11.41 -6.62 -18.55
N PRO A 303 -11.62 -6.06 -19.76
CA PRO A 303 -12.83 -5.31 -20.03
C PRO A 303 -14.02 -6.21 -20.37
N PHE A 304 -15.24 -5.64 -20.44
CA PHE A 304 -16.38 -6.32 -21.06
C PHE A 304 -16.03 -6.75 -22.50
N GLY A 305 -16.28 -8.02 -22.82
CA GLY A 305 -15.87 -8.60 -24.11
C GLY A 305 -14.37 -8.88 -24.23
N GLY A 306 -13.62 -8.80 -23.13
CA GLY A 306 -12.21 -9.13 -23.04
C GLY A 306 -11.92 -10.63 -23.10
N TYR A 307 -10.76 -11.02 -22.57
CA TYR A 307 -10.16 -12.35 -22.77
C TYR A 307 -10.38 -13.31 -21.59
N GLY A 308 -10.90 -12.81 -20.47
CA GLY A 308 -11.06 -13.54 -19.22
C GLY A 308 -9.77 -13.55 -18.38
N TYR A 309 -9.92 -13.53 -17.06
CA TYR A 309 -8.79 -13.44 -16.14
C TYR A 309 -7.82 -14.64 -16.19
N ASP A 310 -8.28 -15.83 -16.62
CA ASP A 310 -7.38 -16.96 -16.91
C ASP A 310 -6.32 -16.63 -17.98
N GLN A 311 -6.66 -15.78 -18.97
CA GLN A 311 -5.69 -15.30 -19.96
C GLN A 311 -4.77 -14.24 -19.37
N CYS A 312 -5.28 -13.36 -18.51
CA CYS A 312 -4.47 -12.37 -17.81
C CYS A 312 -3.46 -13.02 -16.86
N TYR A 313 -3.84 -14.10 -16.16
CA TYR A 313 -2.90 -14.91 -15.37
C TYR A 313 -1.77 -15.49 -16.24
N LYS A 314 -2.06 -15.94 -17.47
CA LYS A 314 -1.01 -16.44 -18.37
C LYS A 314 0.00 -15.36 -18.76
N LEU A 315 -0.47 -14.12 -18.96
CA LEU A 315 0.40 -12.97 -19.24
C LEU A 315 1.30 -12.65 -18.04
N VAL A 316 0.70 -12.57 -16.85
CA VAL A 316 1.38 -12.20 -15.59
C VAL A 316 1.57 -13.44 -14.71
N ASN A 317 2.17 -14.48 -15.29
CA ASN A 317 2.35 -15.77 -14.64
C ASN A 317 3.61 -15.80 -13.74
N HIS A 318 3.92 -16.96 -13.18
CA HIS A 318 5.13 -17.17 -12.38
C HIS A 318 6.46 -16.86 -13.10
N GLU A 319 6.50 -16.90 -14.44
CA GLU A 319 7.67 -16.52 -15.24
C GLU A 319 7.84 -15.00 -15.28
N PHE A 320 6.73 -14.26 -15.39
CA PHE A 320 6.73 -12.81 -15.22
C PHE A 320 7.29 -12.44 -13.85
N SER A 321 6.72 -12.98 -12.76
CA SER A 321 7.15 -12.65 -11.40
C SER A 321 8.63 -12.89 -11.19
N ARG A 322 9.16 -14.07 -11.58
CA ARG A 322 10.58 -14.39 -11.38
C ARG A 322 11.54 -13.52 -12.20
N VAL A 323 11.10 -12.93 -13.31
CA VAL A 323 11.94 -12.04 -14.14
C VAL A 323 11.80 -10.58 -13.69
N PHE A 324 10.57 -10.08 -13.61
CA PHE A 324 10.29 -8.68 -13.38
C PHE A 324 10.43 -8.28 -11.90
N ASP A 325 9.97 -9.11 -10.96
CA ASP A 325 10.12 -8.79 -9.52
C ASP A 325 11.59 -8.82 -9.12
N LYS A 326 12.35 -9.81 -9.61
CA LYS A 326 13.80 -9.87 -9.38
C LYS A 326 14.54 -8.73 -10.05
N ASN A 327 14.06 -8.21 -11.17
CA ASN A 327 14.60 -7.00 -11.79
C ASN A 327 14.39 -5.77 -10.90
N ASN A 328 13.24 -5.65 -10.22
CA ASN A 328 13.02 -4.59 -9.23
C ASN A 328 13.94 -4.74 -8.01
N LEU A 329 14.14 -5.98 -7.53
CA LEU A 329 15.13 -6.27 -6.47
C LEU A 329 16.55 -5.90 -6.91
N ALA A 330 16.91 -6.14 -8.18
CA ALA A 330 18.22 -5.75 -8.73
C ALA A 330 18.39 -4.21 -8.78
N ALA A 331 17.30 -3.45 -8.94
CA ALA A 331 17.31 -2.00 -8.81
C ALA A 331 17.29 -1.50 -7.35
N GLY A 332 17.16 -2.41 -6.38
CA GLY A 332 17.20 -2.11 -4.95
C GLY A 332 15.87 -1.63 -4.37
N VAL A 333 14.73 -2.06 -4.92
CA VAL A 333 13.41 -1.69 -4.37
C VAL A 333 13.32 -2.11 -2.90
N ASN A 334 12.77 -1.24 -2.05
CA ASN A 334 12.65 -1.48 -0.62
C ASN A 334 11.22 -1.34 -0.07
N ILE A 335 10.35 -0.60 -0.77
CA ILE A 335 8.91 -0.68 -0.59
C ILE A 335 8.33 -1.19 -1.89
N PHE A 336 7.79 -2.40 -1.88
CA PHE A 336 7.38 -3.10 -3.09
C PHE A 336 6.00 -3.71 -2.89
N ASN A 337 5.00 -3.15 -3.56
CA ASN A 337 3.61 -3.59 -3.46
C ASN A 337 3.11 -4.21 -4.76
N ILE A 338 2.55 -5.41 -4.69
CA ILE A 338 1.99 -6.15 -5.83
C ILE A 338 0.51 -5.82 -5.97
N TYR A 339 0.13 -5.17 -7.07
CA TYR A 339 -1.25 -4.80 -7.40
C TYR A 339 -1.77 -5.70 -8.54
N MET A 340 -2.74 -6.60 -8.33
CA MET A 340 -3.36 -7.04 -7.07
C MET A 340 -2.67 -8.29 -6.51
N ILE A 341 -2.76 -8.54 -5.20
CA ILE A 341 -2.45 -9.87 -4.62
C ILE A 341 -3.72 -10.69 -4.36
N PHE A 342 -4.84 -10.01 -4.11
CA PHE A 342 -6.17 -10.59 -4.11
C PHE A 342 -7.14 -9.52 -4.61
N GLY A 343 -7.73 -9.76 -5.77
CA GLY A 343 -8.61 -8.77 -6.38
C GLY A 343 -10.04 -8.80 -5.84
N GLY A 344 -10.68 -9.97 -5.75
CA GLY A 344 -12.05 -10.13 -5.22
C GLY A 344 -13.14 -9.94 -6.27
N THR A 345 -14.21 -9.22 -5.93
CA THR A 345 -15.38 -9.10 -6.83
C THR A 345 -15.95 -7.69 -6.85
N ASN A 346 -16.31 -7.20 -8.04
CA ASN A 346 -17.09 -5.98 -8.24
C ASN A 346 -18.59 -6.25 -7.99
N TRP A 347 -18.94 -6.68 -6.78
CA TRP A 347 -20.31 -6.96 -6.39
C TRP A 347 -21.13 -5.66 -6.27
N GLY A 348 -22.46 -5.75 -6.35
CA GLY A 348 -23.33 -4.60 -6.07
C GLY A 348 -23.11 -3.37 -6.97
N ASN A 349 -22.63 -3.56 -8.20
CA ASN A 349 -22.32 -2.49 -9.18
C ASN A 349 -21.18 -1.55 -8.75
N LEU A 350 -20.29 -1.96 -7.85
CA LEU A 350 -19.17 -1.13 -7.42
C LEU A 350 -18.10 -0.93 -8.51
N GLY A 351 -18.06 -1.78 -9.55
CA GLY A 351 -17.10 -1.69 -10.65
C GLY A 351 -17.39 -0.54 -11.63
N HIS A 352 -16.35 -0.05 -12.30
CA HIS A 352 -16.49 0.92 -13.39
C HIS A 352 -17.06 0.28 -14.68
N PRO A 353 -17.48 1.08 -15.69
CA PRO A 353 -18.12 0.54 -16.90
C PRO A 353 -17.20 -0.29 -17.83
N ASN A 354 -15.89 -0.15 -17.72
CA ASN A 354 -14.97 -0.86 -18.62
C ASN A 354 -14.74 -2.31 -18.17
N GLY A 355 -14.70 -2.59 -16.87
CA GLY A 355 -14.61 -3.94 -16.30
C GLY A 355 -15.98 -4.57 -16.02
N TYR A 356 -16.00 -5.87 -15.75
CA TYR A 356 -17.21 -6.64 -15.41
C TYR A 356 -17.21 -7.08 -13.93
N THR A 357 -18.09 -8.01 -13.56
CA THR A 357 -18.34 -8.38 -12.15
C THR A 357 -17.12 -9.00 -11.47
N SER A 358 -16.36 -9.86 -12.15
CA SER A 358 -15.15 -10.41 -11.57
C SER A 358 -14.10 -9.30 -11.45
N TYR A 359 -13.31 -9.35 -10.39
CA TYR A 359 -12.06 -8.61 -10.28
C TYR A 359 -10.97 -9.58 -9.82
N ASP A 360 -10.95 -10.78 -10.40
CA ASP A 360 -9.93 -11.79 -10.11
C ASP A 360 -8.52 -11.27 -10.42
N TYR A 361 -8.41 -10.47 -11.48
CA TYR A 361 -7.18 -9.79 -11.92
C TYR A 361 -6.10 -10.72 -12.48
N GLY A 362 -6.29 -12.05 -12.42
CA GLY A 362 -5.25 -13.03 -12.68
C GLY A 362 -4.16 -13.03 -11.60
N ALA A 363 -4.52 -12.62 -10.37
CA ALA A 363 -3.61 -12.41 -9.24
C ALA A 363 -3.14 -13.70 -8.54
#